data_AF-A0A7K1RNJ6-F1
#
_entry.id   AF-A0A7K1RNJ6-F1
#
_cell.length_a   1.000
_cell.length_b   1.000
_cell.length_c   1.000
_cell.angle_alpha   90.00
_cell.angle_beta   90.00
_cell.angle_gamma   90.00
#
_symmetry.space_group_name_H-M   'P 1'
#
loop_
_entity.id
_entity.type
_entity.pdbx_description
1 polymer ?
#
loop_
_entity_poly.entity_id
_entity_poly.type
_entity_poly.pdbx_seq_one_letter_code
_entity_poly.pdbx_strand_id
1 'polypeptide(L)'
;MELLEDGRFCLGVSKAVRVLEEQISLCKKFDANLSPPSFEQLAVISDGLWEGDAVKGVRYPSPPHMSGWWLITDRYDGNTKSLKTVHIRHVTYQRPEITKYISLPFGFRFSSQDDEVWFDEKVALDR
;
A
#
# COMPACT_ATOMS: atom_id res chain seq x y z
N MET A 1 -24.54 -14.79 -7.72
CA MET A 1 -23.13 -15.19 -7.75
C MET A 1 -23.12 -16.58 -8.35
N GLU A 2 -22.92 -16.65 -9.67
CA GLU A 2 -23.14 -17.87 -10.45
C GLU A 2 -21.89 -18.74 -10.37
N LEU A 3 -22.08 -19.98 -9.95
CA LEU A 3 -21.02 -20.98 -9.79
C LEU A 3 -20.62 -21.46 -11.19
N LEU A 4 -19.38 -21.22 -11.61
CA LEU A 4 -18.83 -21.92 -12.76
C LEU A 4 -18.48 -23.35 -12.33
N GLU A 5 -19.09 -24.32 -13.03
CA GLU A 5 -18.94 -25.76 -12.88
C GLU A 5 -17.53 -26.25 -13.22
N ASP A 6 -16.50 -25.92 -12.42
CA ASP A 6 -15.25 -26.69 -12.44
C ASP A 6 -14.34 -26.52 -11.21
N GLY A 7 -14.75 -25.82 -10.16
CA GLY A 7 -14.05 -25.82 -8.86
C GLY A 7 -12.58 -25.35 -8.88
N ARG A 8 -12.04 -24.89 -10.01
CA ARG A 8 -10.67 -24.39 -10.13
C ARG A 8 -10.71 -22.88 -10.22
N PHE A 9 -10.62 -22.23 -9.06
CA PHE A 9 -10.17 -20.85 -9.07
C PHE A 9 -8.75 -20.81 -9.64
N CYS A 10 -8.55 -20.08 -10.73
CA CYS A 10 -7.21 -19.74 -11.20
C CYS A 10 -6.44 -19.10 -10.03
N LEU A 11 -5.23 -19.58 -9.74
CA LEU A 11 -4.40 -19.14 -8.61
C LEU A 11 -4.36 -17.60 -8.43
N GLY A 12 -4.38 -16.85 -9.53
CA GLY A 12 -4.41 -15.39 -9.52
C GLY A 12 -5.70 -14.77 -8.97
N VAL A 13 -6.87 -15.35 -9.27
CA VAL A 13 -8.17 -14.83 -8.80
C VAL A 13 -8.30 -15.03 -7.29
N SER A 14 -7.97 -16.21 -6.77
CA SER A 14 -7.98 -16.46 -5.33
C SER A 14 -7.05 -15.50 -4.58
N LYS A 15 -5.87 -15.23 -5.13
CA LYS A 15 -4.92 -14.28 -4.53
C LYS A 15 -5.49 -12.86 -4.51
N ALA A 16 -6.10 -12.41 -5.61
CA ALA A 16 -6.70 -11.08 -5.70
C ALA A 16 -7.87 -10.91 -4.71
N VAL A 17 -8.75 -11.92 -4.60
CA VAL A 17 -9.86 -11.92 -3.64
C VAL A 17 -9.33 -11.84 -2.22
N ARG A 18 -8.34 -12.66 -1.85
CA ARG A 18 -7.74 -12.64 -0.51
C ARG A 18 -7.14 -11.28 -0.16
N VAL A 19 -6.39 -10.67 -1.09
CA VAL A 19 -5.81 -9.33 -0.88
C VAL A 19 -6.91 -8.29 -0.69
N LEU A 20 -7.99 -8.36 -1.46
CA LEU A 20 -9.12 -7.45 -1.31
C LEU A 20 -9.81 -7.63 0.06
N GLU A 21 -10.00 -8.87 0.51
CA GLU A 21 -10.55 -9.18 1.84
C GLU A 21 -9.65 -8.65 2.96
N GLU A 22 -8.33 -8.79 2.84
CA GLU A 22 -7.36 -8.23 3.78
C GLU A 22 -7.44 -6.70 3.83
N GLN A 23 -7.52 -6.03 2.68
CA GLN A 23 -7.65 -4.58 2.61
C GLN A 23 -8.97 -4.07 3.20
N ILE A 24 -10.09 -4.73 2.88
CA ILE A 24 -11.41 -4.40 3.43
C ILE A 24 -11.40 -4.58 4.95
N SER A 25 -10.89 -5.71 5.42
CA SER A 25 -10.83 -6.03 6.85
C SER A 25 -9.94 -5.03 7.59
N LEU A 26 -8.79 -4.66 7.02
CA LEU A 26 -7.90 -3.68 7.61
C LEU A 26 -8.56 -2.31 7.72
N CYS A 27 -9.17 -1.79 6.65
CA CYS A 27 -9.82 -0.48 6.69
C CYS A 27 -10.98 -0.45 7.70
N LYS A 28 -11.76 -1.53 7.78
CA LYS A 28 -12.84 -1.68 8.77
C LYS A 28 -12.36 -1.63 10.23
N LYS A 29 -11.16 -2.16 10.54
CA LYS A 29 -10.59 -2.07 11.90
C LYS A 29 -10.42 -0.63 12.38
N PHE A 30 -10.28 0.32 11.46
CA PHE A 30 -10.10 1.74 11.74
C PHE A 30 -11.31 2.60 11.37
N ASP A 31 -12.47 1.98 11.12
CA ASP A 31 -13.69 2.66 10.61
C ASP A 31 -13.41 3.56 9.40
N ALA A 32 -12.48 3.12 8.55
CA ALA A 32 -12.00 3.87 7.40
C ALA A 32 -12.63 3.35 6.11
N ASN A 33 -12.92 4.26 5.18
CA ASN A 33 -13.32 3.91 3.83
C ASN A 33 -12.14 3.31 3.06
N LEU A 34 -12.40 2.24 2.32
CA LEU A 34 -11.44 1.65 1.40
C LEU A 34 -11.07 2.70 0.32
N SER A 35 -9.79 2.98 0.16
CA SER A 35 -9.28 3.99 -0.77
C SER A 35 -8.14 3.42 -1.62
N PRO A 36 -8.40 2.45 -2.51
CA PRO A 36 -7.35 1.87 -3.34
C PRO A 36 -6.85 2.91 -4.35
N PRO A 37 -5.53 3.12 -4.49
CA PRO A 37 -5.00 3.91 -5.60
C PRO A 37 -5.19 3.18 -6.93
N SER A 38 -5.24 3.93 -8.03
CA SER A 38 -5.09 3.37 -9.38
C SER A 38 -3.68 2.79 -9.55
N PHE A 39 -3.56 1.70 -10.31
CA PHE A 39 -2.28 1.06 -10.61
C PHE A 39 -1.29 1.97 -11.34
N GLU A 40 -1.79 3.00 -12.03
CA GLU A 40 -0.99 4.01 -12.74
C GLU A 40 -0.52 5.16 -11.85
N GLN A 41 -1.08 5.29 -10.64
CA GLN A 41 -0.62 6.31 -9.71
C GLN A 41 0.77 5.99 -9.18
N LEU A 42 1.56 7.05 -8.96
CA LEU A 42 2.94 6.94 -8.50
C LEU A 42 3.05 6.90 -6.97
N ALA A 43 3.98 6.11 -6.46
CA ALA A 43 4.44 6.12 -5.08
C ALA A 43 5.90 6.55 -5.02
N VAL A 44 6.27 7.21 -3.93
CA VAL A 44 7.65 7.55 -3.60
C VAL A 44 8.25 6.40 -2.80
N ILE A 45 9.45 5.95 -3.17
CA ILE A 45 10.08 4.78 -2.56
C ILE A 45 11.56 5.05 -2.24
N SER A 46 12.08 4.38 -1.21
CA SER A 46 13.53 4.21 -1.00
C SER A 46 14.04 2.93 -1.66
N ASP A 47 15.34 2.86 -1.99
CA ASP A 47 15.93 1.69 -2.66
C ASP A 47 15.82 0.38 -1.89
N GLY A 48 15.86 0.41 -0.55
CA GLY A 48 15.67 -0.79 0.29
C GLY A 48 14.33 -1.48 0.09
N LEU A 49 13.34 -0.82 -0.54
CA LEU A 49 12.07 -1.45 -0.91
C LEU A 49 12.31 -2.63 -1.86
N TRP A 50 13.27 -2.57 -2.77
CA TRP A 50 13.52 -3.69 -3.70
C TRP A 50 14.41 -4.76 -3.12
N GLU A 51 15.16 -4.44 -2.07
CA GLU A 51 16.01 -5.37 -1.33
C GLU A 51 15.22 -6.28 -0.37
N GLY A 52 13.90 -6.08 -0.25
CA GLY A 52 13.04 -6.87 0.61
C GLY A 52 13.04 -6.43 2.08
N ASP A 53 13.62 -5.28 2.40
CA ASP A 53 13.64 -4.77 3.76
C ASP A 53 12.22 -4.43 4.25
N ALA A 54 12.06 -4.33 5.58
CA ALA A 54 10.84 -3.85 6.19
C ALA A 54 10.53 -2.40 5.78
N VAL A 55 9.25 -2.14 5.55
CA VAL A 55 8.73 -0.91 4.96
C VAL A 55 7.97 -0.13 6.00
N LYS A 56 8.30 1.15 6.12
CA LYS A 56 7.50 2.16 6.82
C LYS A 56 6.76 2.96 5.75
N GLY A 57 5.44 2.89 5.79
CA GLY A 57 4.55 3.59 4.87
C GLY A 57 3.91 4.80 5.51
N VAL A 58 3.78 5.88 4.73
CA VAL A 58 2.97 7.05 5.09
C VAL A 58 2.18 7.47 3.86
N ARG A 59 0.88 7.76 4.00
CA ARG A 59 0.04 8.20 2.89
C ARG A 59 -0.41 9.65 3.05
N TYR A 60 0.21 10.55 2.30
CA TYR A 60 -0.14 11.98 2.29
C TYR A 60 -1.27 12.28 1.31
N PRO A 61 -2.14 13.26 1.58
CA PRO A 61 -2.94 13.90 0.54
C PRO A 61 -2.05 14.28 -0.65
N SER A 62 -2.52 14.01 -1.87
CA SER A 62 -1.67 14.16 -3.05
C SER A 62 -2.47 14.41 -4.33
N PRO A 63 -1.85 15.03 -5.36
CA PRO A 63 -2.50 15.25 -6.66
C PRO A 63 -2.92 13.93 -7.33
N PRO A 64 -3.87 13.96 -8.29
CA PRO A 64 -4.46 12.75 -8.86
C PRO A 64 -3.50 11.73 -9.48
N HIS A 65 -2.34 12.14 -9.98
CA HIS A 65 -1.34 11.24 -10.57
C HIS A 65 -0.44 10.55 -9.52
N MET A 66 -0.51 10.99 -8.27
CA MET A 66 0.24 10.45 -7.14
C MET A 66 -0.71 9.65 -6.24
N SER A 67 -0.25 8.50 -5.75
CA SER A 67 -1.01 7.64 -4.82
C SER A 67 -1.03 8.19 -3.40
N GLY A 68 -0.11 9.11 -3.09
CA GLY A 68 0.17 9.62 -1.75
C GLY A 68 1.12 8.76 -0.93
N TRP A 69 1.42 7.53 -1.38
CA TRP A 69 2.29 6.62 -0.64
C TRP A 69 3.77 7.02 -0.72
N TRP A 70 4.37 7.13 0.45
CA TRP A 70 5.80 7.14 0.67
C TRP A 70 6.18 5.85 1.38
N LEU A 71 6.94 4.99 0.71
CA LEU A 71 7.31 3.66 1.15
C LEU A 71 8.84 3.62 1.35
N ILE A 72 9.26 3.90 2.57
CA ILE A 72 10.66 3.97 2.93
C ILE A 72 11.07 2.78 3.78
N THR A 73 12.36 2.54 3.84
CA THR A 73 12.97 1.49 4.65
C THR A 73 13.99 2.12 5.59
N ASP A 74 14.52 1.36 6.54
CA ASP A 74 15.53 1.87 7.47
C ASP A 74 16.87 2.24 6.79
N ARG A 75 17.04 1.89 5.51
CA ARG A 75 18.17 2.36 4.68
C ARG A 75 18.03 3.81 4.23
N TYR A 76 16.85 4.40 4.38
CA TYR A 76 16.63 5.79 4.01
C TYR A 76 17.34 6.72 5.01
N ASP A 77 18.29 7.49 4.50
CA ASP A 77 19.18 8.39 5.26
C ASP A 77 18.59 9.80 5.45
N GLY A 78 17.34 10.03 5.05
CA GLY A 78 16.70 11.34 5.07
C GLY A 78 17.00 12.21 3.83
N ASN A 79 17.85 11.76 2.91
CA ASN A 79 18.12 12.50 1.68
C ASN A 79 17.04 12.25 0.63
N THR A 80 16.08 13.17 0.49
CA THR A 80 14.97 13.04 -0.47
C THR A 80 15.40 12.85 -1.93
N LYS A 81 16.63 13.23 -2.31
CA LYS A 81 17.16 13.04 -3.67
C LYS A 81 17.44 11.57 -4.02
N SER A 82 17.57 10.69 -3.03
CA SER A 82 17.75 9.25 -3.24
C SER A 82 16.43 8.53 -3.53
N LEU A 83 15.30 9.18 -3.28
CA LEU A 83 13.98 8.59 -3.46
C LEU A 83 13.60 8.53 -4.95
N LYS A 84 12.86 7.48 -5.29
CA LYS A 84 12.38 7.23 -6.66
C LYS A 84 10.86 7.25 -6.69
N THR A 85 10.30 7.62 -7.83
CA THR A 85 8.87 7.49 -8.10
C THR A 85 8.62 6.28 -8.99
N VAL A 86 7.72 5.41 -8.56
CA VAL A 86 7.36 4.19 -9.30
C VAL A 86 5.85 4.02 -9.31
N HIS A 87 5.31 3.34 -10.32
CA HIS A 87 3.88 3.06 -10.34
C HIS A 87 3.52 2.03 -9.27
N ILE A 88 2.35 2.20 -8.64
CA ILE A 88 1.86 1.31 -7.58
C ILE A 88 1.85 -0.15 -8.00
N ARG A 89 1.53 -0.46 -9.27
CA ARG A 89 1.57 -1.84 -9.78
C ARG A 89 2.92 -2.53 -9.53
N HIS A 90 4.04 -1.82 -9.68
CA HIS A 90 5.37 -2.40 -9.48
C HIS A 90 5.59 -2.76 -8.02
N VAL A 91 5.14 -1.90 -7.10
CA VAL A 91 5.17 -2.16 -5.66
C VAL A 91 4.32 -3.39 -5.34
N THR A 92 3.06 -3.45 -5.76
CA THR A 92 2.14 -4.55 -5.41
C THR A 92 2.55 -5.89 -6.01
N TYR A 93 3.24 -5.88 -7.16
CA TYR A 93 3.74 -7.11 -7.77
C TYR A 93 5.02 -7.62 -7.11
N GLN A 94 5.97 -6.74 -6.77
CA GLN A 94 7.25 -7.14 -6.20
C GLN A 94 7.20 -7.32 -4.68
N ARG A 95 6.32 -6.59 -3.99
CA ARG A 95 6.12 -6.60 -2.54
C ARG A 95 4.67 -6.98 -2.19
N PRO A 96 4.22 -8.21 -2.52
CA PRO A 96 2.83 -8.62 -2.29
C PRO A 96 2.43 -8.58 -0.81
N GLU A 97 3.36 -8.78 0.11
CA GLU A 97 3.14 -8.79 1.55
C GLU A 97 2.73 -7.44 2.15
N ILE A 98 3.05 -6.33 1.48
CA ILE A 98 2.61 -4.99 1.90
C ILE A 98 1.35 -4.51 1.18
N THR A 99 0.83 -5.28 0.21
CA THR A 99 -0.31 -4.85 -0.60
C THR A 99 -1.58 -4.66 0.23
N LYS A 100 -1.72 -5.37 1.36
CA LYS A 100 -2.84 -5.22 2.31
C LYS A 100 -2.97 -3.80 2.88
N TYR A 101 -1.89 -3.03 2.95
CA TYR A 101 -1.90 -1.66 3.48
C TYR A 101 -2.26 -0.59 2.44
N ILE A 102 -2.09 -0.89 1.14
CA ILE A 102 -2.11 0.12 0.06
C ILE A 102 -3.45 0.84 -0.09
N SER A 103 -4.55 0.22 0.36
CA SER A 103 -5.90 0.80 0.30
C SER A 103 -6.30 1.63 1.52
N LEU A 104 -5.43 1.78 2.53
CA LEU A 104 -5.64 2.69 3.65
C LEU A 104 -5.67 4.14 3.15
N PRO A 105 -6.64 4.98 3.55
CA PRO A 105 -6.77 6.34 3.02
C PRO A 105 -5.64 7.28 3.45
N PHE A 106 -5.68 8.53 2.97
CA PHE A 106 -4.73 9.56 3.40
C PHE A 106 -4.76 9.76 4.92
N GLY A 107 -3.60 10.09 5.49
CA GLY A 107 -3.40 10.20 6.94
C GLY A 107 -2.91 8.91 7.60
N PHE A 108 -2.94 7.77 6.91
CA PHE A 108 -2.49 6.51 7.51
C PHE A 108 -0.99 6.27 7.38
N ARG A 109 -0.46 5.59 8.40
CA ARG A 109 0.89 5.05 8.45
C ARG A 109 0.86 3.55 8.72
N PHE A 110 1.93 2.88 8.33
CA PHE A 110 2.16 1.49 8.73
C PHE A 110 3.64 1.16 8.93
N SER A 111 3.92 0.14 9.75
CA SER A 111 5.20 -0.55 9.87
C SER A 111 5.01 -2.00 9.46
N SER A 112 5.68 -2.45 8.39
CA SER A 112 5.60 -3.86 7.98
C SER A 112 6.42 -4.78 8.88
N GLN A 113 7.35 -4.24 9.68
CA GLN A 113 8.15 -5.01 10.62
C GLN A 113 7.28 -5.51 11.79
N ASP A 114 6.42 -4.64 12.29
CA ASP A 114 5.61 -4.87 13.49
C ASP A 114 4.16 -5.22 13.16
N ASP A 115 3.79 -5.19 11.87
CA ASP A 115 2.40 -5.28 11.39
C ASP A 115 1.47 -4.25 12.05
N GLU A 116 2.02 -3.05 12.32
CA GLU A 116 1.32 -1.96 12.97
C GLU A 116 0.80 -0.95 11.96
N VAL A 117 -0.40 -0.44 12.22
CA VAL A 117 -1.09 0.58 11.41
C VAL A 117 -1.69 1.61 12.35
N TRP A 118 -1.56 2.88 12.01
CA TRP A 118 -2.18 3.96 12.78
C TRP A 118 -2.53 5.15 11.90
N PHE A 119 -3.49 5.93 12.38
CA PHE A 119 -3.86 7.20 11.77
C PHE A 119 -3.04 8.34 12.39
N ASP A 120 -2.55 9.23 11.54
CA ASP A 120 -1.82 10.43 11.91
C ASP A 120 -2.54 11.66 11.35
N GLU A 121 -3.22 12.39 12.24
CA GLU A 121 -3.99 13.58 11.88
C GLU A 121 -3.12 14.65 11.22
N LYS A 122 -1.84 14.77 11.59
CA LYS A 122 -0.94 15.74 10.98
C LYS A 122 -0.68 15.41 9.51
N VAL A 123 -0.54 14.12 9.19
CA VAL A 123 -0.40 13.65 7.80
C VAL A 123 -1.69 13.87 7.02
N ALA A 124 -2.85 13.64 7.62
CA ALA A 124 -4.14 13.84 6.96
C ALA A 124 -4.41 15.29 6.55
N LEU A 125 -3.85 16.25 7.31
CA LEU A 125 -3.99 17.68 7.12
C LEU A 125 -2.84 18.32 6.32
N ASP A 126 -1.82 17.54 5.99
CA ASP A 126 -0.67 17.99 5.19
C ASP A 126 -1.11 18.19 3.73
N ARG A 127 -1.09 19.45 3.25
CA ARG A 127 -1.61 19.86 1.95
C ARG A 127 -0.57 20.63 1.13
#